data_AF-A0A165EDQ5-F1
#
_entry.id   AF-A0A165EDQ5-F1
#
_cell.length_a   1.000
_cell.length_b   1.000
_cell.length_c   1.000
_cell.angle_alpha   90.00
_cell.angle_beta   90.00
_cell.angle_gamma   90.00
#
_symmetry.space_group_name_H-M   'P 1'
#
loop_
_entity.id
_entity.type
_entity.pdbx_description
1 polymer ?
#
loop_
_entity_poly.entity_id
_entity_poly.type
_entity_poly.pdbx_seq_one_letter_code
_entity_poly.pdbx_strand_id
1 'polypeptide(L)'
;MLLPARRVVRAATQTTRVLRRCASTDSTASDLILPRLQKVESLASDPSVLRELVTAISTLHVPQNGLIERLDIKTRLLTLLCQNPSVLTRWTYADRLIRRWPYPDKAFPIAVQPSHAEAVKALFRAPRSAYLPAQTFRRIMNMRYADAPFISLDHVLRIADIVPLEIAVGYWLLLLPQYLVRLSTNWERPLSNLDATRQKMVRQLRSLEEKHPVLVTVDGFHDALMWAYGATRVAPDDALRHWSAVLARGEPYSIRTAERALASTRDLDTLERVWAQVQEVIPRRPEEPDWMPIIDVFYAQNLTRLGARDAALALAKQYPLHVELAWLLGIPPDADVDEERRAAVTAYAEHAEQLARNGLDLEDVLIVMSLHAPKPFREAIRGKKTQPKDALRT
;
A
#
# COMPACT_ATOMS: atom_id res chain seq x y z
N MET A 1 27.99 10.74 20.19
CA MET A 1 26.96 10.14 19.31
C MET A 1 26.14 11.25 18.65
N LEU A 2 26.40 11.61 17.38
CA LEU A 2 25.74 12.72 16.64
C LEU A 2 25.54 12.39 15.13
N LEU A 3 25.40 11.11 14.79
CA LEU A 3 25.41 10.63 13.40
C LEU A 3 24.07 10.61 12.63
N PRO A 4 22.86 10.53 13.25
CA PRO A 4 21.63 10.46 12.45
C PRO A 4 21.24 11.82 11.82
N ALA A 5 21.49 12.95 12.50
CA ALA A 5 21.17 14.27 11.97
C ALA A 5 21.99 14.66 10.73
N ARG A 6 23.25 14.21 10.63
CA ARG A 6 24.14 14.53 9.49
C ARG A 6 23.73 13.85 8.18
N ARG A 7 23.09 12.66 8.24
CA ARG A 7 22.58 11.96 7.06
C ARG A 7 21.31 12.63 6.51
N VAL A 8 20.40 13.05 7.38
CA VAL A 8 19.18 13.80 7.03
C VAL A 8 19.53 15.15 6.37
N VAL A 9 20.54 15.85 6.91
CA VAL A 9 20.98 17.13 6.36
C VAL A 9 21.67 16.97 5.00
N ARG A 10 22.49 15.93 4.80
CA ARG A 10 23.16 15.67 3.51
C ARG A 10 22.19 15.28 2.39
N ALA A 11 21.19 14.43 2.69
CA ALA A 11 20.14 14.09 1.74
C ALA A 11 19.36 15.36 1.33
N ALA A 12 18.92 16.18 2.29
CA ALA A 12 18.20 17.42 2.00
C ALA A 12 19.03 18.43 1.18
N THR A 13 20.34 18.58 1.48
CA THR A 13 21.20 19.54 0.76
C THR A 13 21.57 19.13 -0.66
N GLN A 14 21.81 17.83 -0.93
CA GLN A 14 22.00 17.34 -2.30
C GLN A 14 20.72 17.52 -3.14
N THR A 15 19.57 17.26 -2.52
CA THR A 15 18.25 17.34 -3.17
C THR A 15 17.87 18.79 -3.53
N THR A 16 18.23 19.76 -2.67
CA THR A 16 18.04 21.21 -2.91
C THR A 16 18.86 21.73 -4.09
N ARG A 17 20.10 21.22 -4.28
CA ARG A 17 20.96 21.59 -5.41
C ARG A 17 20.42 21.08 -6.75
N VAL A 18 19.86 19.87 -6.77
CA VAL A 18 19.28 19.29 -8.00
C VAL A 18 18.04 20.06 -8.44
N LEU A 19 17.13 20.40 -7.50
CA LEU A 19 15.95 21.21 -7.83
C LEU A 19 16.31 22.62 -8.30
N ARG A 20 17.35 23.25 -7.75
CA ARG A 20 17.84 24.56 -8.22
C ARG A 20 18.54 24.50 -9.58
N ARG A 21 19.26 23.41 -9.90
CA ARG A 21 19.92 23.25 -11.21
C ARG A 21 18.94 22.87 -12.32
N CYS A 22 17.91 22.07 -12.04
CA CYS A 22 16.92 21.67 -13.05
C CYS A 22 15.88 22.76 -13.36
N ALA A 23 15.75 23.78 -12.51
CA ALA A 23 14.91 24.95 -12.77
C ALA A 23 15.42 25.85 -13.93
N SER A 24 16.58 25.55 -14.54
CA SER A 24 17.12 26.26 -15.70
C SER A 24 16.86 25.56 -17.04
N THR A 25 16.07 24.49 -17.05
CA THR A 25 15.71 23.70 -18.24
C THR A 25 14.19 23.57 -18.31
N ASP A 26 13.61 23.55 -19.51
CA ASP A 26 12.17 23.50 -19.86
C ASP A 26 11.34 22.33 -19.25
N SER A 27 11.83 21.63 -18.22
CA SER A 27 11.08 20.62 -17.48
C SER A 27 9.88 21.23 -16.75
N THR A 28 8.71 20.63 -16.93
CA THR A 28 7.51 21.06 -16.21
C THR A 28 7.61 20.71 -14.72
N ALA A 29 6.83 21.39 -13.87
CA ALA A 29 6.72 21.05 -12.45
C ALA A 29 6.36 19.57 -12.21
N SER A 30 5.62 18.98 -13.15
CA SER A 30 5.18 17.60 -13.10
C SER A 30 6.34 16.62 -13.24
N ASP A 31 7.23 16.86 -14.21
CA ASP A 31 8.39 16.01 -14.50
C ASP A 31 9.35 15.90 -13.32
N LEU A 32 9.42 16.94 -12.50
CA LEU A 32 10.29 16.99 -11.32
C LEU A 32 9.61 16.48 -10.03
N ILE A 33 8.30 16.73 -9.86
CA ILE A 33 7.59 16.45 -8.60
C ILE A 33 6.97 15.05 -8.61
N LEU A 34 6.30 14.64 -9.69
CA LEU A 34 5.55 13.38 -9.73
C LEU A 34 6.43 12.15 -9.44
N PRO A 35 7.63 11.99 -10.05
CA PRO A 35 8.46 10.83 -9.77
C PRO A 35 8.88 10.73 -8.30
N ARG A 36 9.08 11.88 -7.65
CA ARG A 36 9.43 11.93 -6.21
C ARG A 36 8.23 11.60 -5.33
N LEU A 37 7.04 12.07 -5.69
CA LEU A 37 5.80 11.68 -4.98
C LEU A 37 5.56 10.18 -5.09
N GLN A 38 5.70 9.62 -6.29
CA GLN A 38 5.57 8.19 -6.52
C GLN A 38 6.53 7.38 -5.66
N LYS A 39 7.80 7.82 -5.52
CA LYS A 39 8.75 7.17 -4.62
C LYS A 39 8.35 7.22 -3.14
N VAL A 40 7.71 8.29 -2.67
CA VAL A 40 7.21 8.37 -1.28
C VAL A 40 5.95 7.51 -1.10
N GLU A 41 5.07 7.49 -2.11
CA GLU A 41 3.86 6.67 -2.14
C GLU A 41 4.15 5.18 -2.12
N SER A 42 5.21 4.75 -2.82
CA SER A 42 5.67 3.36 -2.87
C SER A 42 6.62 2.98 -1.75
N LEU A 43 6.86 3.86 -0.78
CA LEU A 43 7.81 3.64 0.32
C LEU A 43 9.27 3.48 -0.14
N ALA A 44 9.59 3.78 -1.40
CA ALA A 44 10.94 3.79 -1.94
C ALA A 44 11.76 5.02 -1.50
N SER A 45 11.12 6.05 -0.94
CA SER A 45 11.78 7.26 -0.43
C SER A 45 11.23 7.69 0.93
N ASP A 46 12.11 8.20 1.77
CA ASP A 46 11.78 8.85 3.04
C ASP A 46 10.86 10.07 2.81
N PRO A 47 9.79 10.25 3.62
CA PRO A 47 8.79 11.29 3.44
C PRO A 47 9.28 12.72 3.79
N SER A 48 10.48 12.88 4.35
CA SER A 48 11.06 14.19 4.65
C SER A 48 11.21 15.08 3.41
N VAL A 49 11.28 14.48 2.22
CA VAL A 49 11.29 15.15 0.90
C VAL A 49 10.01 15.93 0.62
N LEU A 50 8.87 15.57 1.25
CA LEU A 50 7.58 16.23 1.02
C LEU A 50 7.65 17.74 1.31
N ARG A 51 8.45 18.15 2.30
CA ARG A 51 8.64 19.57 2.66
C ARG A 51 9.21 20.39 1.50
N GLU A 52 10.18 19.81 0.80
CA GLU A 52 10.82 20.42 -0.36
C GLU A 52 9.84 20.49 -1.53
N LEU A 53 9.07 19.42 -1.75
CA LEU A 53 8.07 19.35 -2.83
C LEU A 53 6.95 20.38 -2.67
N VAL A 54 6.48 20.63 -1.43
CA VAL A 54 5.50 21.70 -1.14
C VAL A 54 6.07 23.10 -1.43
N THR A 55 7.38 23.28 -1.24
CA THR A 55 8.04 24.54 -1.54
C THR A 55 8.18 24.72 -3.06
N ALA A 56 8.63 23.68 -3.76
CA ALA A 56 8.78 23.66 -5.22
C ALA A 56 7.45 23.95 -5.95
N ILE A 57 6.34 23.30 -5.56
CA ILE A 57 5.04 23.53 -6.19
C ILE A 57 4.50 24.96 -6.00
N SER A 58 4.98 25.65 -4.96
CA SER A 58 4.61 27.04 -4.69
C SER A 58 5.38 28.02 -5.57
N THR A 59 6.54 27.64 -6.09
CA THR A 59 7.43 28.50 -6.90
C THR A 59 7.36 28.20 -8.39
N LEU A 60 6.89 27.01 -8.79
CA LEU A 60 6.86 26.61 -10.20
C LEU A 60 5.68 27.26 -10.94
N HIS A 61 6.00 27.84 -12.11
CA HIS A 61 5.03 28.37 -13.05
C HIS A 61 4.32 27.20 -13.74
N VAL A 62 2.98 27.18 -13.72
CA VAL A 62 2.19 26.13 -14.38
C VAL A 62 1.43 26.79 -15.53
N PRO A 63 1.63 26.36 -16.78
CA PRO A 63 0.87 26.89 -17.91
C PRO A 63 -0.64 26.65 -17.72
N GLN A 64 -1.49 27.49 -18.33
CA GLN A 64 -2.94 27.48 -18.09
C GLN A 64 -3.61 26.11 -18.32
N ASN A 65 -3.05 25.27 -19.20
CA ASN A 65 -3.53 23.91 -19.47
C ASN A 65 -3.14 22.86 -18.42
N GLY A 66 -2.25 23.20 -17.46
CA GLY A 66 -1.75 22.30 -16.41
C GLY A 66 -2.52 22.34 -15.09
N LEU A 67 -3.70 22.99 -15.05
CA LEU A 67 -4.44 23.21 -13.80
C LEU A 67 -4.93 21.91 -13.14
N ILE A 68 -5.40 20.94 -13.95
CA ILE A 68 -5.85 19.62 -13.46
C ILE A 68 -4.67 18.83 -12.88
N GLU A 69 -3.53 18.83 -13.57
CA GLU A 69 -2.32 18.14 -13.12
C GLU A 69 -1.77 18.76 -11.83
N ARG A 70 -1.76 20.09 -11.73
CA ARG A 70 -1.40 20.78 -10.47
C ARG A 70 -2.34 20.43 -9.33
N LEU A 71 -3.63 20.24 -9.62
CA LEU A 71 -4.63 19.83 -8.63
C LEU A 71 -4.36 18.41 -8.11
N ASP A 72 -4.01 17.48 -9.01
CA ASP A 72 -3.64 16.12 -8.66
C ASP A 72 -2.37 16.10 -7.78
N ILE A 73 -1.31 16.78 -8.22
CA ILE A 73 -0.05 16.86 -7.47
C ILE A 73 -0.28 17.42 -6.06
N LYS A 74 -1.05 18.51 -5.93
CA LYS A 74 -1.36 19.09 -4.61
C LYS A 74 -2.22 18.15 -3.75
N THR A 75 -3.20 17.46 -4.34
CA THR A 75 -4.05 16.47 -3.61
C THR A 75 -3.20 15.33 -3.07
N ARG A 76 -2.29 14.80 -3.90
CA ARG A 76 -1.36 13.74 -3.52
C ARG A 76 -0.40 14.19 -2.43
N LEU A 77 0.20 15.38 -2.57
CA LEU A 77 1.05 15.99 -1.55
C LEU A 77 0.33 16.11 -0.20
N LEU A 78 -0.89 16.65 -0.20
CA LEU A 78 -1.66 16.82 1.03
C LEU A 78 -2.02 15.47 1.65
N THR A 79 -2.42 14.49 0.83
CA THR A 79 -2.70 13.12 1.28
C THR A 79 -1.46 12.47 1.90
N LEU A 80 -0.29 12.60 1.26
CA LEU A 80 0.97 12.07 1.79
C LEU A 80 1.37 12.75 3.09
N LEU A 81 1.22 14.07 3.22
CA LEU A 81 1.48 14.75 4.50
C LEU A 81 0.57 14.22 5.62
N CYS A 82 -0.69 13.92 5.31
CA CYS A 82 -1.65 13.36 6.26
C CYS A 82 -1.31 11.92 6.69
N GLN A 83 -0.74 11.13 5.77
CA GLN A 83 -0.37 9.73 6.00
C GLN A 83 1.00 9.55 6.67
N ASN A 84 1.88 10.56 6.69
CA ASN A 84 3.25 10.46 7.22
C ASN A 84 3.43 11.28 8.51
N PRO A 85 3.13 10.71 9.70
CA PRO A 85 3.35 11.39 10.98
C PRO A 85 4.83 11.65 11.30
N SER A 86 5.77 10.97 10.63
CA SER A 86 7.22 11.21 10.77
C SER A 86 7.67 12.59 10.29
N VAL A 87 6.86 13.27 9.46
CA VAL A 87 7.14 14.65 9.04
C VAL A 87 6.61 15.62 10.10
N LEU A 88 7.42 15.99 11.08
CA LEU A 88 7.01 16.82 12.23
C LEU A 88 6.31 18.13 11.85
N THR A 89 6.76 18.77 10.77
CA THR A 89 6.23 20.05 10.28
C THR A 89 5.03 19.89 9.34
N ARG A 90 4.47 18.68 9.20
CA ARG A 90 3.42 18.36 8.20
C ARG A 90 2.21 19.27 8.28
N TRP A 91 1.79 19.66 9.49
CA TRP A 91 0.62 20.51 9.70
C TRP A 91 0.79 21.90 9.09
N THR A 92 1.98 22.50 9.26
CA THR A 92 2.31 23.80 8.65
C THR A 92 2.26 23.73 7.11
N TYR A 93 2.76 22.64 6.52
CA TYR A 93 2.73 22.47 5.08
C TYR A 93 1.34 22.12 4.55
N ALA A 94 0.56 21.32 5.29
CA ALA A 94 -0.82 20.99 4.96
C ALA A 94 -1.70 22.25 4.96
N ASP A 95 -1.65 23.07 6.03
CA ASP A 95 -2.38 24.34 6.12
C ASP A 95 -2.00 25.29 4.97
N ARG A 96 -0.72 25.41 4.65
CA ARG A 96 -0.25 26.21 3.51
C ARG A 96 -0.85 25.74 2.17
N LEU A 97 -0.93 24.42 1.95
CA LEU A 97 -1.52 23.86 0.72
C LEU A 97 -3.03 24.13 0.66
N ILE A 98 -3.73 23.98 1.79
CA ILE A 98 -5.18 24.19 1.89
C ILE A 98 -5.54 25.67 1.67
N ARG A 99 -4.84 26.61 2.30
CA ARG A 99 -5.13 28.05 2.17
C ARG A 99 -4.86 28.61 0.77
N ARG A 100 -3.88 28.06 0.06
CA ARG A 100 -3.47 28.51 -1.30
C ARG A 100 -4.20 27.75 -2.41
N TRP A 101 -5.40 27.27 -2.13
CA TRP A 101 -6.17 26.43 -3.03
C TRP A 101 -7.32 27.23 -3.67
N PRO A 102 -7.38 27.36 -5.02
CA PRO A 102 -8.38 28.20 -5.68
C PRO A 102 -9.81 27.65 -5.61
N TYR A 103 -9.98 26.31 -5.52
CA TYR A 103 -11.26 25.61 -5.35
C TYR A 103 -11.21 24.68 -4.14
N PRO A 104 -11.31 25.19 -2.90
CA PRO A 104 -10.97 24.41 -1.71
C PRO A 104 -11.82 23.14 -1.69
N ASP A 105 -11.15 22.00 -1.82
CA ASP A 105 -11.78 20.71 -1.56
C ASP A 105 -12.23 20.75 -0.10
N LYS A 106 -13.55 20.90 0.07
CA LYS A 106 -14.21 21.10 1.37
C LYS A 106 -13.99 19.93 2.31
N ALA A 107 -13.61 18.75 1.80
CA ALA A 107 -13.35 17.57 2.61
C ALA A 107 -12.03 17.65 3.37
N PHE A 108 -11.00 18.32 2.82
CA PHE A 108 -9.69 18.40 3.48
C PHE A 108 -9.73 19.21 4.79
N PRO A 109 -10.29 20.43 4.85
CA PRO A 109 -10.40 21.16 6.12
C PRO A 109 -11.14 20.38 7.21
N ILE A 110 -12.10 19.52 6.83
CA ILE A 110 -12.85 18.68 7.78
C ILE A 110 -12.00 17.49 8.26
N ALA A 111 -11.27 16.84 7.35
CA ALA A 111 -10.48 15.65 7.68
C ALA A 111 -9.15 15.98 8.37
N VAL A 112 -8.52 17.10 8.00
CA VAL A 112 -7.20 17.53 8.50
C VAL A 112 -7.39 18.20 9.87
N GLN A 113 -7.62 17.38 10.89
CA GLN A 113 -7.83 17.79 12.28
C GLN A 113 -6.73 17.22 13.20
N PRO A 114 -6.52 17.77 14.41
CA PRO A 114 -5.49 17.31 15.34
C PRO A 114 -5.61 15.85 15.81
N SER A 115 -6.79 15.24 15.70
CA SER A 115 -7.04 13.83 16.03
C SER A 115 -8.19 13.24 15.19
N HIS A 116 -8.29 11.92 15.13
CA HIS A 116 -9.45 11.25 14.50
C HIS A 116 -10.78 11.65 15.16
N ALA A 117 -10.80 11.81 16.48
CA ALA A 117 -12.00 12.22 17.21
C ALA A 117 -12.50 13.60 16.78
N GLU A 118 -11.59 14.58 16.65
CA GLU A 118 -11.94 15.92 16.15
C GLU A 118 -12.36 15.89 14.68
N ALA A 119 -11.73 15.05 13.85
CA ALA A 119 -12.12 14.85 12.46
C ALA A 119 -13.55 14.29 12.33
N VAL A 120 -13.90 13.29 13.13
CA VAL A 120 -15.26 12.73 13.16
C VAL A 120 -16.26 13.77 13.67
N LYS A 121 -15.96 14.50 14.75
CA LYS A 121 -16.83 15.59 15.21
C LYS A 121 -17.07 16.65 14.13
N ALA A 122 -16.02 17.03 13.40
CA ALA A 122 -16.10 17.99 12.31
C ALA A 122 -16.95 17.46 11.15
N LEU A 123 -16.83 16.17 10.80
CA LEU A 123 -17.67 15.52 9.79
C LEU A 123 -19.17 15.63 10.13
N PHE A 124 -19.55 15.38 11.38
CA PHE A 124 -20.94 15.49 11.83
C PHE A 124 -21.49 16.92 11.82
N ARG A 125 -20.62 17.92 11.95
CA ARG A 125 -20.97 19.35 11.89
C ARG A 125 -20.95 19.91 10.47
N ALA A 126 -20.43 19.16 9.50
CA ALA A 126 -20.32 19.63 8.13
C ALA A 126 -21.70 19.77 7.47
N PRO A 127 -21.87 20.73 6.54
CA PRO A 127 -23.10 20.85 5.77
C PRO A 127 -23.44 19.53 5.08
N ARG A 128 -24.69 19.06 5.22
CA ARG A 128 -25.17 17.84 4.57
C ARG A 128 -25.37 18.09 3.07
N SER A 129 -24.30 17.95 2.29
CA SER A 129 -24.40 17.75 0.85
C SER A 129 -24.28 16.26 0.52
N ALA A 130 -24.86 15.81 -0.59
CA ALA A 130 -24.93 14.38 -0.92
C ALA A 130 -23.56 13.68 -1.02
N TYR A 131 -22.51 14.40 -1.42
CA TYR A 131 -21.19 13.82 -1.72
C TYR A 131 -20.11 14.15 -0.69
N LEU A 132 -20.29 15.19 0.12
CA LEU A 132 -19.25 15.64 1.05
C LEU A 132 -18.95 14.61 2.14
N PRO A 133 -19.93 13.92 2.77
CA PRO A 133 -19.62 12.88 3.74
C PRO A 133 -18.80 11.74 3.15
N ALA A 134 -19.18 11.28 1.94
CA ALA A 134 -18.50 10.21 1.22
C ALA A 134 -17.04 10.54 0.89
N GLN A 135 -16.74 11.78 0.48
CA GLN A 135 -15.37 12.22 0.21
C GLN A 135 -14.58 12.42 1.51
N THR A 136 -15.21 13.00 2.52
CA THR A 136 -14.57 13.36 3.79
C THR A 136 -14.20 12.14 4.61
N PHE A 137 -15.07 11.13 4.72
CA PHE A 137 -14.71 9.94 5.51
C PHE A 137 -13.48 9.23 4.94
N ARG A 138 -13.35 9.11 3.61
CA ARG A 138 -12.17 8.52 2.97
C ARG A 138 -10.91 9.27 3.36
N ARG A 139 -10.96 10.61 3.42
CA ARG A 139 -9.84 11.43 3.87
C ARG A 139 -9.53 11.21 5.35
N ILE A 140 -10.54 11.15 6.21
CA ILE A 140 -10.39 10.85 7.65
C ILE A 140 -9.73 9.49 7.86
N MET A 141 -10.18 8.45 7.15
CA MET A 141 -9.61 7.10 7.21
C MET A 141 -8.14 7.08 6.77
N ASN A 142 -7.73 8.04 5.91
CA ASN A 142 -6.34 8.20 5.49
C ASN A 142 -5.47 9.05 6.43
N MET A 143 -6.05 9.68 7.45
CA MET A 143 -5.29 10.43 8.44
C MET A 143 -4.55 9.47 9.38
N ARG A 144 -3.27 9.75 9.64
CA ARG A 144 -2.46 8.99 10.59
C ARG A 144 -1.78 9.94 11.57
N TYR A 145 -1.65 9.53 12.81
CA TYR A 145 -0.97 10.27 13.88
C TYR A 145 0.16 9.40 14.47
N ALA A 146 1.12 10.02 15.15
CA ALA A 146 2.26 9.30 15.71
C ALA A 146 1.81 8.31 16.80
N ASP A 147 0.83 8.71 17.60
CA ASP A 147 0.20 7.95 18.70
C ASP A 147 -1.05 7.16 18.26
N ALA A 148 -1.64 7.51 17.12
CA ALA A 148 -2.78 6.83 16.51
C ALA A 148 -2.53 6.54 15.02
N PRO A 149 -1.76 5.49 14.68
CA PRO A 149 -1.42 5.17 13.29
C PRO A 149 -2.60 4.64 12.47
N PHE A 150 -3.71 4.28 13.13
CA PHE A 150 -4.97 3.87 12.55
C PHE A 150 -6.11 4.59 13.26
N ILE A 151 -7.17 4.90 12.52
CA ILE A 151 -8.46 5.25 13.12
C ILE A 151 -9.01 4.04 13.89
N SER A 152 -9.56 4.26 15.08
CA SER A 152 -10.13 3.18 15.88
C SER A 152 -11.49 2.74 15.36
N LEU A 153 -11.86 1.49 15.63
CA LEU A 153 -13.15 0.91 15.27
C LEU A 153 -14.31 1.80 15.74
N ASP A 154 -14.29 2.30 16.98
CA ASP A 154 -15.39 3.13 17.50
C ASP A 154 -15.63 4.39 16.65
N HIS A 155 -14.56 5.00 16.13
CA HIS A 155 -14.68 6.12 15.20
C HIS A 155 -15.20 5.69 13.82
N VAL A 156 -14.81 4.50 13.34
CA VAL A 156 -15.33 3.91 12.08
C VAL A 156 -16.83 3.65 12.19
N LEU A 157 -17.27 3.04 13.29
CA LEU A 157 -18.69 2.80 13.56
C LEU A 157 -19.46 4.10 13.72
N ARG A 158 -18.86 5.13 14.34
CA ARG A 158 -19.48 6.46 14.39
C ARG A 158 -19.62 7.09 13.00
N ILE A 159 -18.64 6.92 12.12
CA ILE A 159 -18.76 7.36 10.71
C ILE A 159 -19.89 6.61 9.98
N ALA A 160 -20.14 5.35 10.35
CA ALA A 160 -21.18 4.52 9.75
C ALA A 160 -22.62 5.04 10.01
N ASP A 161 -22.81 5.99 10.94
CA ASP A 161 -24.10 6.68 11.12
C ASP A 161 -24.44 7.63 9.94
N ILE A 162 -23.46 7.96 9.08
CA ILE A 162 -23.61 8.90 7.95
C ILE A 162 -23.26 8.25 6.61
N VAL A 163 -22.47 7.18 6.62
CA VAL A 163 -22.03 6.43 5.44
C VAL A 163 -22.42 4.96 5.65
N PRO A 164 -22.86 4.20 4.62
CA PRO A 164 -23.19 2.79 4.79
C PRO A 164 -22.08 2.02 5.52
N LEU A 165 -22.47 1.19 6.50
CA LEU A 165 -21.55 0.49 7.41
C LEU A 165 -20.55 -0.37 6.62
N GLU A 166 -21.03 -1.07 5.60
CA GLU A 166 -20.25 -1.95 4.73
C GLU A 166 -19.16 -1.15 3.99
N ILE A 167 -19.47 0.08 3.58
CA ILE A 167 -18.52 0.96 2.91
C ILE A 167 -17.47 1.48 3.90
N ALA A 168 -17.90 1.94 5.08
CA ALA A 168 -16.98 2.48 6.09
C ALA A 168 -16.02 1.40 6.61
N VAL A 169 -16.54 0.23 6.98
CA VAL A 169 -15.76 -0.90 7.46
C VAL A 169 -14.94 -1.51 6.33
N GLY A 170 -15.51 -1.73 5.15
CA GLY A 170 -14.78 -2.27 4.00
C GLY A 170 -13.58 -1.40 3.62
N TYR A 171 -13.73 -0.07 3.65
CA TYR A 171 -12.62 0.86 3.42
C TYR A 171 -11.58 0.82 4.55
N TRP A 172 -12.01 0.69 5.81
CA TRP A 172 -11.11 0.51 6.94
C TRP A 172 -10.26 -0.76 6.79
N LEU A 173 -10.89 -1.90 6.53
CA LEU A 173 -10.21 -3.19 6.31
C LEU A 173 -9.23 -3.13 5.12
N LEU A 174 -9.60 -2.43 4.04
CA LEU A 174 -8.74 -2.25 2.86
C LEU A 174 -7.43 -1.52 3.19
N LEU A 175 -7.46 -0.55 4.11
CA LEU A 175 -6.28 0.26 4.46
C LEU A 175 -5.33 -0.43 5.45
N LEU A 176 -5.83 -1.36 6.27
CA LEU A 176 -5.06 -1.98 7.34
C LEU A 176 -3.73 -2.58 6.86
N PRO A 177 -3.70 -3.43 5.81
CA PRO A 177 -2.44 -4.03 5.33
C PRO A 177 -1.44 -2.98 4.88
N GLN A 178 -1.90 -1.96 4.16
CA GLN A 178 -1.04 -0.88 3.66
C GLN A 178 -0.38 -0.10 4.80
N TYR A 179 -1.13 0.18 5.87
CA TYR A 179 -0.60 0.95 7.00
C TYR A 179 0.24 0.10 7.94
N LEU A 180 -0.03 -1.21 8.06
CA LEU A 180 0.83 -2.12 8.80
C LEU A 180 2.21 -2.23 8.15
N VAL A 181 2.28 -2.40 6.82
CA VAL A 181 3.54 -2.36 6.04
C VAL A 181 4.29 -1.05 6.29
N ARG A 182 3.57 0.08 6.28
CA ARG A 182 4.19 1.40 6.46
C ARG A 182 4.83 1.59 7.83
N LEU A 183 4.26 1.01 8.88
CA LEU A 183 4.83 1.07 10.24
C LEU A 183 6.17 0.35 10.36
N SER A 184 6.47 -0.61 9.47
CA SER A 184 7.76 -1.31 9.45
C SER A 184 8.92 -0.44 8.95
N THR A 185 8.64 0.67 8.26
CA THR A 185 9.66 1.56 7.68
C THR A 185 10.57 2.17 8.75
N ASN A 186 11.81 2.49 8.37
CA ASN A 186 12.83 3.08 9.27
C ASN A 186 12.40 4.42 9.90
N TRP A 187 11.53 5.18 9.22
CA TRP A 187 11.07 6.49 9.70
C TRP A 187 9.79 6.42 10.53
N GLU A 188 9.00 5.34 10.48
CA GLU A 188 7.80 5.18 11.32
C GLU A 188 7.98 4.18 12.46
N ARG A 189 8.86 3.19 12.31
CA ARG A 189 9.19 2.22 13.37
C ARG A 189 9.53 2.88 14.71
N PRO A 190 10.25 4.02 14.79
CA PRO A 190 10.53 4.68 16.07
C PRO A 190 9.31 5.36 16.71
N LEU A 191 8.21 5.55 15.97
CA LEU A 191 7.04 6.30 16.44
C LEU A 191 6.02 5.42 17.17
N SER A 192 6.04 4.11 16.94
CA SER A 192 5.05 3.19 17.51
C SER A 192 5.63 1.81 17.79
N ASN A 193 5.12 1.14 18.82
CA ASN A 193 5.40 -0.27 19.05
C ASN A 193 4.56 -1.11 18.07
N LEU A 194 5.22 -1.71 17.07
CA LEU A 194 4.56 -2.44 15.99
C LEU A 194 3.76 -3.65 16.50
N ASP A 195 4.32 -4.42 17.42
CA ASP A 195 3.66 -5.63 17.94
C ASP A 195 2.46 -5.28 18.82
N ALA A 196 2.58 -4.25 19.67
CA ALA A 196 1.46 -3.74 20.45
C ALA A 196 0.34 -3.21 19.53
N THR A 197 0.72 -2.60 18.40
CA THR A 197 -0.22 -2.07 17.40
C THR A 197 -0.94 -3.21 16.66
N ARG A 198 -0.21 -4.26 16.24
CA ARG A 198 -0.78 -5.47 15.64
C ARG A 198 -1.79 -6.14 16.58
N GLN A 199 -1.41 -6.34 17.84
CA GLN A 199 -2.29 -6.90 18.87
C GLN A 199 -3.54 -6.04 19.12
N LYS A 200 -3.39 -4.71 19.17
CA LYS A 200 -4.51 -3.79 19.27
C LYS A 200 -5.44 -3.87 18.05
N MET A 201 -4.90 -4.08 16.85
CA MET A 201 -5.70 -4.22 15.65
C MET A 201 -6.51 -5.52 15.67
N VAL A 202 -5.90 -6.65 16.05
CA VAL A 202 -6.61 -7.93 16.23
C VAL A 202 -7.78 -7.78 17.21
N ARG A 203 -7.58 -7.13 18.36
CA ARG A 203 -8.68 -6.85 19.30
C ARG A 203 -9.82 -6.05 18.67
N GLN A 204 -9.50 -5.09 17.81
CA GLN A 204 -10.52 -4.31 17.11
C GLN A 204 -11.23 -5.12 16.02
N LEU A 205 -10.53 -5.97 15.27
CA LEU A 205 -11.14 -6.86 14.28
C LEU A 205 -12.11 -7.84 14.94
N ARG A 206 -11.72 -8.46 16.07
CA ARG A 206 -12.62 -9.35 16.83
C ARG A 206 -13.83 -8.59 17.37
N SER A 207 -13.63 -7.38 17.91
CA SER A 207 -14.74 -6.54 18.36
C SER A 207 -15.69 -6.14 17.23
N LEU A 208 -15.20 -5.96 16.00
CA LEU A 208 -16.05 -5.72 14.83
C LEU A 208 -16.94 -6.93 14.54
N GLU A 209 -16.37 -8.12 14.50
CA GLU A 209 -17.11 -9.37 14.26
C GLU A 209 -18.16 -9.62 15.35
N GLU A 210 -17.82 -9.37 16.62
CA GLU A 210 -18.73 -9.51 17.76
C GLU A 210 -19.89 -8.50 17.71
N LYS A 211 -19.61 -7.22 17.40
CA LYS A 211 -20.62 -6.15 17.39
C LYS A 211 -21.49 -6.18 16.13
N HIS A 212 -20.94 -6.64 15.01
CA HIS A 212 -21.59 -6.62 13.70
C HIS A 212 -21.45 -7.95 12.96
N PRO A 213 -22.02 -9.05 13.50
CA PRO A 213 -21.90 -10.37 12.88
C PRO A 213 -22.56 -10.44 11.49
N VAL A 214 -23.54 -9.58 11.20
CA VAL A 214 -24.17 -9.52 9.87
C VAL A 214 -23.18 -9.14 8.76
N LEU A 215 -22.06 -8.48 9.08
CA LEU A 215 -21.07 -8.11 8.05
C LEU A 215 -20.41 -9.33 7.43
N VAL A 216 -20.28 -10.44 8.15
CA VAL A 216 -19.68 -11.66 7.59
C VAL A 216 -20.60 -12.36 6.58
N THR A 217 -21.90 -12.02 6.57
CA THR A 217 -22.83 -12.52 5.54
C THR A 217 -22.75 -11.73 4.24
N VAL A 218 -22.04 -10.59 4.23
CA VAL A 218 -21.84 -9.77 3.03
C VAL A 218 -20.72 -10.35 2.17
N ASP A 219 -20.88 -10.30 0.85
CA ASP A 219 -19.87 -10.81 -0.06
C ASP A 219 -18.55 -10.05 0.02
N GLY A 220 -17.45 -10.81 -0.05
CA GLY A 220 -16.10 -10.28 0.04
C GLY A 220 -15.63 -9.89 1.45
N PHE A 221 -16.49 -9.88 2.47
CA PHE A 221 -16.07 -9.54 3.83
C PHE A 221 -15.15 -10.59 4.46
N HIS A 222 -15.36 -11.88 4.18
CA HIS A 222 -14.43 -12.93 4.60
C HIS A 222 -13.04 -12.76 3.97
N ASP A 223 -12.95 -12.41 2.68
CA ASP A 223 -11.65 -12.10 2.04
C ASP A 223 -10.99 -10.88 2.70
N ALA A 224 -11.75 -9.80 2.92
CA ALA A 224 -11.23 -8.59 3.55
C ALA A 224 -10.73 -8.83 4.99
N LEU A 225 -11.47 -9.61 5.79
CA LEU A 225 -11.09 -9.98 7.15
C LEU A 225 -9.90 -10.95 7.17
N MET A 226 -9.89 -11.97 6.30
CA MET A 226 -8.74 -12.85 6.11
C MET A 226 -7.48 -12.04 5.86
N TRP A 227 -7.55 -11.08 4.92
CA TRP A 227 -6.40 -10.25 4.58
C TRP A 227 -6.00 -9.30 5.70
N ALA A 228 -6.96 -8.70 6.41
CA ALA A 228 -6.69 -7.85 7.56
C ALA A 228 -6.01 -8.63 8.69
N TYR A 229 -6.54 -9.79 9.08
CA TYR A 229 -5.93 -10.65 10.10
C TYR A 229 -4.56 -11.14 9.67
N GLY A 230 -4.41 -11.62 8.42
CA GLY A 230 -3.14 -12.03 7.84
C GLY A 230 -2.08 -10.94 7.95
N ALA A 231 -2.41 -9.71 7.57
CA ALA A 231 -1.49 -8.58 7.64
C ALA A 231 -1.05 -8.21 9.07
N THR A 232 -1.83 -8.56 10.11
CA THR A 232 -1.41 -8.34 11.51
C THR A 232 -0.30 -9.28 11.93
N ARG A 233 -0.14 -10.44 11.27
CA ARG A 233 0.86 -11.48 11.55
C ARG A 233 0.79 -12.14 12.94
N VAL A 234 -0.16 -11.76 13.79
CA VAL A 234 -0.29 -12.24 15.18
C VAL A 234 -1.60 -12.97 15.45
N ALA A 235 -2.42 -13.20 14.42
CA ALA A 235 -3.68 -13.93 14.49
C ALA A 235 -3.88 -14.85 13.26
N PRO A 236 -2.97 -15.82 13.02
CA PRO A 236 -3.09 -16.74 11.88
C PRO A 236 -4.38 -17.57 11.90
N ASP A 237 -4.82 -18.02 13.07
CA ASP A 237 -6.02 -18.85 13.21
C ASP A 237 -7.29 -18.10 12.78
N ASP A 238 -7.38 -16.81 13.07
CA ASP A 238 -8.49 -15.97 12.61
C ASP A 238 -8.48 -15.82 11.08
N ALA A 239 -7.29 -15.62 10.48
CA ALA A 239 -7.18 -15.59 9.03
C ALA A 239 -7.60 -16.92 8.39
N LEU A 240 -7.16 -18.05 8.96
CA LEU A 240 -7.54 -19.39 8.50
C LEU A 240 -9.04 -19.67 8.66
N ARG A 241 -9.66 -19.24 9.76
CA ARG A 241 -11.11 -19.31 9.96
C ARG A 241 -11.87 -18.62 8.83
N HIS A 242 -11.42 -17.43 8.43
CA HIS A 242 -12.04 -16.73 7.30
C HIS A 242 -11.77 -17.41 5.96
N TRP A 243 -10.57 -17.96 5.74
CA TRP A 243 -10.28 -18.77 4.55
C TRP A 243 -11.19 -20.00 4.44
N SER A 244 -11.37 -20.76 5.53
CA SER A 244 -12.29 -21.90 5.58
C SER A 244 -13.72 -21.49 5.25
N ALA A 245 -14.16 -20.32 5.72
CA ALA A 245 -15.49 -19.80 5.39
C ALA A 245 -15.62 -19.32 3.93
N VAL A 246 -14.54 -18.85 3.29
CA VAL A 246 -14.52 -18.59 1.84
C VAL A 246 -14.70 -19.92 1.08
N LEU A 247 -13.95 -20.96 1.45
CA LEU A 247 -14.06 -22.28 0.83
C LEU A 247 -15.44 -22.90 1.00
N ALA A 248 -16.03 -22.80 2.19
CA ALA A 248 -17.33 -23.39 2.52
C ALA A 248 -18.49 -22.83 1.70
N ARG A 249 -18.32 -21.67 1.04
CA ARG A 249 -19.33 -21.13 0.10
C ARG A 249 -19.49 -22.00 -1.15
N GLY A 250 -18.46 -22.76 -1.53
CA GLY A 250 -18.47 -23.58 -2.74
C GLY A 250 -18.47 -22.78 -4.05
N GLU A 251 -18.25 -21.48 -3.98
CA GLU A 251 -18.20 -20.58 -5.13
C GLU A 251 -16.76 -20.40 -5.63
N PRO A 252 -16.57 -20.16 -6.94
CA PRO A 252 -15.26 -19.78 -7.46
C PRO A 252 -14.75 -18.50 -6.79
N TYR A 253 -13.53 -18.54 -6.28
CA TYR A 253 -12.87 -17.36 -5.72
C TYR A 253 -11.84 -16.78 -6.69
N SER A 254 -11.56 -15.49 -6.52
CA SER A 254 -10.62 -14.76 -7.38
C SER A 254 -9.17 -15.17 -7.12
N ILE A 255 -8.30 -15.01 -8.13
CA ILE A 255 -6.84 -15.15 -7.99
C ILE A 255 -6.31 -14.28 -6.84
N ARG A 256 -6.87 -13.08 -6.65
CA ARG A 256 -6.51 -12.19 -5.53
C ARG A 256 -6.82 -12.80 -4.17
N THR A 257 -7.96 -13.46 -4.03
CA THR A 257 -8.35 -14.11 -2.79
C THR A 257 -7.38 -15.25 -2.47
N ALA A 258 -6.97 -16.02 -3.48
CA ALA A 258 -5.99 -17.09 -3.31
C ALA A 258 -4.57 -16.58 -2.96
N GLU A 259 -4.09 -15.52 -3.62
CA GLU A 259 -2.82 -14.86 -3.26
C GLU A 259 -2.82 -14.45 -1.78
N ARG A 260 -3.91 -13.83 -1.32
CA ARG A 260 -4.06 -13.38 0.08
C ARG A 260 -4.14 -14.53 1.06
N ALA A 261 -4.78 -15.64 0.70
CA ALA A 261 -4.83 -16.84 1.53
C ALA A 261 -3.41 -17.41 1.74
N LEU A 262 -2.64 -17.55 0.66
CA LEU A 262 -1.23 -18.01 0.71
C LEU A 262 -0.35 -17.05 1.51
N ALA A 263 -0.53 -15.74 1.34
CA ALA A 263 0.22 -14.72 2.07
C ALA A 263 -0.14 -14.63 3.57
N SER A 264 -1.31 -15.12 3.97
CA SER A 264 -1.77 -15.06 5.37
C SER A 264 -1.17 -16.15 6.26
N THR A 265 -0.58 -17.20 5.69
CA THR A 265 0.02 -18.33 6.41
C THR A 265 1.32 -17.94 7.13
N ARG A 266 1.67 -18.66 8.20
CA ARG A 266 2.82 -18.33 9.07
C ARG A 266 3.90 -19.41 9.10
N ASP A 267 3.57 -20.61 8.65
CA ASP A 267 4.45 -21.77 8.62
C ASP A 267 4.20 -22.58 7.34
N LEU A 268 5.15 -23.46 7.02
CA LEU A 268 5.15 -24.25 5.80
C LEU A 268 3.98 -25.24 5.77
N ASP A 269 3.70 -25.92 6.88
CA ASP A 269 2.60 -26.89 6.98
C ASP A 269 1.24 -26.25 6.63
N THR A 270 1.00 -25.04 7.13
CA THR A 270 -0.21 -24.28 6.84
C THR A 270 -0.22 -23.77 5.40
N LEU A 271 0.93 -23.32 4.88
CA LEU A 271 1.06 -22.93 3.48
C LEU A 271 0.73 -24.08 2.54
N GLU A 272 1.27 -25.27 2.77
CA GLU A 272 1.01 -26.48 1.98
C GLU A 272 -0.45 -26.91 2.03
N ARG A 273 -1.09 -26.82 3.21
CA ARG A 273 -2.52 -27.11 3.36
C ARG A 273 -3.40 -26.13 2.58
N VAL A 274 -3.14 -24.84 2.71
CA VAL A 274 -3.86 -23.80 1.95
C VAL A 274 -3.61 -23.98 0.46
N TRP A 275 -2.39 -24.32 0.07
CA TRP A 275 -2.03 -24.57 -1.32
C TRP A 275 -2.83 -25.72 -1.92
N ALA A 276 -2.93 -26.86 -1.23
CA ALA A 276 -3.73 -28.00 -1.69
C ALA A 276 -5.19 -27.59 -1.93
N GLN A 277 -5.79 -26.81 -1.02
CA GLN A 277 -7.15 -26.28 -1.17
C GLN A 277 -7.25 -25.31 -2.35
N VAL A 278 -6.24 -24.47 -2.57
CA VAL A 278 -6.19 -23.52 -3.69
C VAL A 278 -6.25 -24.25 -5.03
N GLN A 279 -5.53 -25.37 -5.14
CA GLN A 279 -5.41 -26.18 -6.36
C GLN A 279 -6.71 -26.90 -6.75
N GLU A 280 -7.62 -27.14 -5.81
CA GLU A 280 -8.90 -27.80 -6.10
C GLU A 280 -9.84 -26.91 -6.93
N VAL A 281 -9.74 -25.59 -6.81
CA VAL A 281 -10.71 -24.65 -7.39
C VAL A 281 -10.09 -23.75 -8.47
N ILE A 282 -8.81 -23.39 -8.37
CA ILE A 282 -8.16 -22.55 -9.39
C ILE A 282 -7.48 -23.43 -10.44
N PRO A 283 -7.87 -23.30 -11.73
CA PRO A 283 -7.21 -24.00 -12.82
C PRO A 283 -5.71 -23.65 -12.88
N ARG A 284 -4.86 -24.68 -12.93
CA ARG A 284 -3.40 -24.51 -13.16
C ARG A 284 -3.03 -24.36 -14.63
N ARG A 285 -4.01 -24.09 -15.51
CA ARG A 285 -3.71 -23.96 -16.95
C ARG A 285 -3.02 -22.62 -17.18
N PRO A 286 -1.81 -22.61 -17.77
CA PRO A 286 -1.17 -21.35 -18.09
C PRO A 286 -1.91 -20.65 -19.23
N GLU A 287 -1.88 -19.31 -19.21
CA GLU A 287 -2.53 -18.48 -20.24
C GLU A 287 -1.87 -18.67 -21.61
N GLU A 288 -0.58 -18.98 -21.62
CA GLU A 288 0.23 -19.33 -22.78
C GLU A 288 0.86 -20.72 -22.58
N PRO A 289 1.04 -21.52 -23.65
CA PRO A 289 1.80 -22.76 -23.57
C PRO A 289 3.17 -22.48 -22.92
N ASP A 290 3.58 -23.35 -22.00
CA ASP A 290 4.86 -23.32 -21.30
C ASP A 290 5.05 -22.27 -20.18
N TRP A 291 4.11 -21.36 -19.92
CA TRP A 291 4.27 -20.39 -18.82
C TRP A 291 3.94 -20.96 -17.44
N MET A 292 4.58 -20.39 -16.40
CA MET A 292 4.23 -20.70 -15.01
C MET A 292 2.87 -20.07 -14.68
N PRO A 293 1.87 -20.85 -14.20
CA PRO A 293 0.61 -20.29 -13.72
C PRO A 293 0.87 -19.25 -12.62
N ILE A 294 0.20 -18.10 -12.67
CA ILE A 294 0.42 -17.02 -11.68
C ILE A 294 0.19 -17.48 -10.24
N ILE A 295 -0.69 -18.46 -10.05
CA ILE A 295 -0.97 -19.03 -8.73
C ILE A 295 0.22 -19.86 -8.19
N ASP A 296 0.96 -20.54 -9.07
CA ASP A 296 2.21 -21.22 -8.71
C ASP A 296 3.30 -20.19 -8.36
N VAL A 297 3.32 -19.03 -9.04
CA VAL A 297 4.23 -17.90 -8.72
C VAL A 297 3.98 -17.42 -7.28
N PHE A 298 2.72 -17.18 -6.90
CA PHE A 298 2.38 -16.76 -5.54
C PHE A 298 2.73 -17.81 -4.48
N TYR A 299 2.55 -19.09 -4.79
CA TYR A 299 2.99 -20.17 -3.92
C TYR A 299 4.51 -20.18 -3.75
N ALA A 300 5.28 -20.08 -4.83
CA ALA A 300 6.76 -20.00 -4.80
C ALA A 300 7.28 -18.79 -4.01
N GLN A 301 6.63 -17.63 -4.16
CA GLN A 301 6.95 -16.43 -3.37
C GLN A 301 6.77 -16.69 -1.87
N ASN A 302 5.68 -17.36 -1.47
CA ASN A 302 5.40 -17.66 -0.08
C ASN A 302 6.25 -18.81 0.49
N LEU A 303 6.65 -19.78 -0.32
CA LEU A 303 7.68 -20.76 0.05
C LEU A 303 8.99 -20.05 0.39
N THR A 304 9.41 -19.11 -0.45
CA THR A 304 10.63 -18.32 -0.21
C THR A 304 10.50 -17.46 1.06
N ARG A 305 9.36 -16.79 1.24
CA ARG A 305 9.05 -16.01 2.46
C ARG A 305 9.21 -16.83 3.74
N LEU A 306 8.80 -18.09 3.72
CA LEU A 306 8.84 -19.01 4.86
C LEU A 306 10.14 -19.84 4.94
N GLY A 307 11.16 -19.50 4.15
CA GLY A 307 12.49 -20.13 4.22
C GLY A 307 12.65 -21.40 3.37
N ALA A 308 11.61 -21.87 2.66
CA ALA A 308 11.67 -23.02 1.76
C ALA A 308 12.11 -22.63 0.34
N ARG A 309 13.23 -21.90 0.22
CA ARG A 309 13.73 -21.40 -1.07
C ARG A 309 14.05 -22.54 -2.05
N ASP A 310 14.56 -23.67 -1.57
CA ASP A 310 14.90 -24.80 -2.45
C ASP A 310 13.65 -25.44 -3.07
N ALA A 311 12.54 -25.51 -2.33
CA ALA A 311 11.25 -25.94 -2.86
C ALA A 311 10.71 -24.94 -3.90
N ALA A 312 10.84 -23.64 -3.64
CA ALA A 312 10.48 -22.59 -4.59
C ALA A 312 11.30 -22.69 -5.90
N LEU A 313 12.61 -22.95 -5.79
CA LEU A 313 13.49 -23.18 -6.94
C LEU A 313 13.09 -24.44 -7.72
N ALA A 314 12.77 -25.54 -7.03
CA ALA A 314 12.34 -26.79 -7.66
C ALA A 314 11.04 -26.63 -8.44
N LEU A 315 10.11 -25.81 -7.93
CA LEU A 315 8.88 -25.45 -8.64
C LEU A 315 9.18 -24.56 -9.85
N ALA A 316 10.01 -23.54 -9.68
CA ALA A 316 10.35 -22.59 -10.75
C ALA A 316 11.05 -23.24 -11.95
N LYS A 317 11.91 -24.25 -11.72
CA LYS A 317 12.65 -24.97 -12.78
C LYS A 317 11.78 -25.70 -13.79
N GLN A 318 10.49 -25.89 -13.50
CA GLN A 318 9.55 -26.56 -14.40
C GLN A 318 9.05 -25.63 -15.53
N TYR A 319 9.35 -24.34 -15.45
CA TYR A 319 8.82 -23.31 -16.33
C TYR A 319 9.93 -22.31 -16.74
N PRO A 320 9.75 -21.56 -17.84
CA PRO A 320 10.49 -20.33 -18.08
C PRO A 320 10.33 -19.37 -16.90
N LEU A 321 11.44 -18.75 -16.50
CA LEU A 321 11.49 -17.97 -15.27
C LEU A 321 10.61 -16.71 -15.35
N HIS A 322 9.61 -16.63 -14.47
CA HIS A 322 8.70 -15.48 -14.37
C HIS A 322 9.37 -14.28 -13.69
N VAL A 323 9.21 -13.05 -14.22
CA VAL A 323 9.88 -11.84 -13.69
C VAL A 323 9.57 -11.62 -12.20
N GLU A 324 8.30 -11.75 -11.80
CA GLU A 324 7.84 -11.59 -10.40
C GLU A 324 8.45 -12.60 -9.41
N LEU A 325 9.13 -13.66 -9.90
CA LEU A 325 9.78 -14.70 -9.09
C LEU A 325 11.31 -14.69 -9.26
N ALA A 326 11.80 -14.33 -10.44
CA ALA A 326 13.22 -14.31 -10.80
C ALA A 326 14.07 -13.49 -9.83
N TRP A 327 13.64 -12.25 -9.55
CA TRP A 327 14.35 -11.33 -8.66
C TRP A 327 14.44 -11.89 -7.24
N LEU A 328 13.40 -12.58 -6.78
CA LEU A 328 13.29 -13.15 -5.45
C LEU A 328 14.17 -14.39 -5.29
N LEU A 329 14.24 -15.22 -6.33
CA LEU A 329 15.08 -16.41 -6.34
C LEU A 329 16.55 -16.09 -6.67
N GLY A 330 16.87 -14.87 -7.09
CA GLY A 330 18.23 -14.49 -7.49
C GLY A 330 18.73 -15.28 -8.70
N ILE A 331 17.82 -15.77 -9.54
CA ILE A 331 18.17 -16.46 -10.78
C ILE A 331 18.28 -15.39 -11.88
N PRO A 332 19.45 -15.20 -12.50
CA PRO A 332 19.56 -14.33 -13.65
C PRO A 332 18.77 -14.96 -14.81
N PRO A 333 17.99 -14.18 -15.57
CA PRO A 333 17.35 -14.70 -16.78
C PRO A 333 18.43 -15.17 -17.76
N ASP A 334 18.16 -16.27 -18.50
CA ASP A 334 19.17 -16.89 -19.36
C ASP A 334 19.78 -15.89 -20.36
N ALA A 335 21.00 -16.17 -20.81
CA ALA A 335 21.73 -15.29 -21.73
C ALA A 335 20.96 -15.03 -23.03
N ASP A 336 20.18 -16.03 -23.48
CA ASP A 336 19.35 -16.01 -24.68
C ASP A 336 17.97 -15.34 -24.48
N VAL A 337 17.67 -14.90 -23.25
CA VAL A 337 16.42 -14.19 -22.94
C VAL A 337 16.51 -12.73 -23.37
N ASP A 338 15.41 -12.25 -23.94
CA ASP A 338 15.10 -10.85 -24.24
C ASP A 338 15.67 -9.85 -23.22
N GLU A 339 16.44 -8.88 -23.71
CA GLU A 339 17.07 -7.81 -22.93
C GLU A 339 16.05 -7.08 -22.04
N GLU A 340 14.81 -6.95 -22.49
CA GLU A 340 13.72 -6.33 -21.72
C GLU A 340 13.40 -7.10 -20.44
N ARG A 341 13.35 -8.44 -20.49
CA ARG A 341 13.08 -9.26 -19.31
C ARG A 341 14.23 -9.17 -18.31
N ARG A 342 15.48 -9.14 -18.79
CA ARG A 342 16.67 -8.94 -17.95
C ARG A 342 16.65 -7.59 -17.25
N ALA A 343 16.30 -6.53 -17.97
CA ALA A 343 16.13 -5.20 -17.40
C ALA A 343 15.02 -5.17 -16.34
N ALA A 344 13.90 -5.86 -16.60
CA ALA A 344 12.79 -5.95 -15.65
C ALA A 344 13.19 -6.68 -14.37
N VAL A 345 13.84 -7.85 -14.45
CA VAL A 345 14.31 -8.58 -13.25
C VAL A 345 15.25 -7.74 -12.41
N THR A 346 16.22 -7.06 -13.04
CA THR A 346 17.14 -6.15 -12.35
C THR A 346 16.39 -5.01 -11.66
N ALA A 347 15.45 -4.36 -12.36
CA ALA A 347 14.66 -3.27 -11.79
C ALA A 347 13.82 -3.72 -10.58
N TYR A 348 13.24 -4.92 -10.63
CA TYR A 348 12.52 -5.50 -9.49
C TYR A 348 13.46 -5.78 -8.31
N ALA A 349 14.63 -6.35 -8.57
CA ALA A 349 15.63 -6.61 -7.53
C ALA A 349 16.12 -5.32 -6.87
N GLU A 350 16.44 -4.28 -7.65
CA GLU A 350 16.82 -2.97 -7.15
C GLU A 350 15.71 -2.31 -6.31
N HIS A 351 14.45 -2.45 -6.73
CA HIS A 351 13.32 -1.93 -5.98
C HIS A 351 13.13 -2.66 -4.66
N ALA A 352 13.19 -4.00 -4.66
CA ALA A 352 13.13 -4.82 -3.45
C ALA A 352 14.25 -4.46 -2.48
N GLU A 353 15.48 -4.28 -2.97
CA GLU A 353 16.61 -3.86 -2.16
C GLU A 353 16.39 -2.44 -1.58
N GLN A 354 15.83 -1.51 -2.36
CA GLN A 354 15.51 -0.18 -1.89
C GLN A 354 14.45 -0.19 -0.78
N LEU A 355 13.41 -1.02 -0.89
CA LEU A 355 12.40 -1.21 0.15
C LEU A 355 13.01 -1.83 1.41
N ALA A 356 13.86 -2.84 1.27
CA ALA A 356 14.59 -3.45 2.39
C ALA A 356 15.50 -2.44 3.10
N ARG A 357 16.25 -1.61 2.35
CA ARG A 357 17.04 -0.51 2.90
C ARG A 357 16.19 0.52 3.65
N ASN A 358 14.92 0.66 3.29
CA ASN A 358 13.95 1.52 3.97
C ASN A 358 13.29 0.86 5.19
N GLY A 359 13.68 -0.37 5.54
CA GLY A 359 13.29 -1.06 6.77
C GLY A 359 12.21 -2.12 6.56
N LEU A 360 11.71 -2.35 5.35
CA LEU A 360 10.72 -3.39 5.11
C LEU A 360 11.39 -4.77 5.17
N ASP A 361 10.71 -5.74 5.78
CA ASP A 361 11.11 -7.15 5.68
C ASP A 361 10.57 -7.79 4.40
N LEU A 362 10.97 -9.04 4.13
CA LEU A 362 10.59 -9.72 2.90
C LEU A 362 9.06 -9.83 2.71
N GLU A 363 8.31 -10.07 3.78
CA GLU A 363 6.85 -10.16 3.69
C GLU A 363 6.23 -8.79 3.34
N ASP A 364 6.72 -7.70 3.94
CA ASP A 364 6.28 -6.35 3.58
C ASP A 364 6.68 -5.99 2.13
N VAL A 365 7.86 -6.39 1.69
CA VAL A 365 8.31 -6.21 0.29
C VAL A 365 7.38 -6.94 -0.68
N LEU A 366 7.02 -8.20 -0.40
CA LEU A 366 6.09 -8.97 -1.24
C LEU A 366 4.69 -8.31 -1.29
N ILE A 367 4.20 -7.75 -0.19
CA ILE A 367 2.92 -7.01 -0.18
C ILE A 367 2.99 -5.75 -1.06
N VAL A 368 4.09 -5.02 -1.01
CA VAL A 368 4.28 -3.80 -1.84
C VAL A 368 4.42 -4.17 -3.32
N MET A 369 5.13 -5.26 -3.62
CA MET A 369 5.45 -5.67 -4.99
C MET A 369 4.38 -6.56 -5.64
N SER A 370 3.39 -7.03 -4.87
CA SER A 370 2.30 -7.88 -5.35
C SER A 370 1.58 -7.32 -6.58
N LEU A 371 1.18 -8.23 -7.47
CA LEU A 371 0.30 -7.95 -8.62
C LEU A 371 -1.02 -7.27 -8.20
N HIS A 372 -1.48 -7.54 -6.99
CA HIS A 372 -2.72 -6.98 -6.43
C HIS A 372 -2.48 -5.94 -5.33
N ALA A 373 -1.24 -5.44 -5.20
CA ALA A 373 -0.90 -4.38 -4.27
C ALA A 373 -1.79 -3.13 -4.46
N PRO A 374 -2.00 -2.28 -3.45
CA PRO A 374 -2.68 -1.01 -3.63
C PRO A 374 -2.06 -0.15 -4.75
N LYS A 375 -2.88 0.64 -5.44
CA LYS A 375 -2.48 1.50 -6.57
C LYS A 375 -1.18 2.30 -6.33
N PRO A 376 -0.96 2.92 -5.15
CA PRO A 376 0.28 3.67 -4.88
C PRO A 376 1.56 2.83 -4.99
N PHE A 377 1.47 1.53 -4.72
CA PHE A 377 2.61 0.60 -4.80
C PHE A 377 2.82 0.13 -6.25
N ARG A 378 1.75 -0.30 -6.92
CA ARG A 378 1.81 -0.79 -8.31
C ARG A 378 2.34 0.23 -9.32
N GLU A 379 1.93 1.50 -9.20
CA GLU A 379 2.33 2.54 -10.17
C GLU A 379 3.83 2.84 -10.15
N ALA A 380 4.48 2.69 -8.99
CA ALA A 380 5.91 2.98 -8.85
C ALA A 380 6.82 1.89 -9.40
N ILE A 381 6.35 0.64 -9.44
CA ILE A 381 7.11 -0.50 -9.94
C ILE A 381 6.93 -0.62 -11.46
N ARG A 382 5.72 -0.37 -11.96
CA ARG A 382 5.37 -0.65 -13.36
C ARG A 382 5.54 0.55 -14.31
N GLY A 383 5.60 1.77 -13.79
CA GLY A 383 5.65 2.98 -14.62
C GLY A 383 4.48 3.05 -15.63
N LYS A 384 4.46 4.07 -16.50
CA LYS A 384 3.44 4.17 -17.57
C LYS A 384 3.66 3.16 -18.71
N LYS A 385 4.85 2.54 -18.81
CA LYS A 385 5.28 1.72 -19.95
C LYS A 385 5.10 0.21 -19.77
N THR A 386 4.95 -0.31 -18.55
CA THR A 386 4.71 -1.76 -18.32
C THR A 386 3.28 -2.06 -17.90
N GLN A 387 2.31 -1.28 -18.39
CA GLN A 387 0.98 -1.86 -18.58
C GLN A 387 1.00 -2.52 -19.95
N PRO A 388 1.14 -3.86 -20.05
CA PRO A 388 0.57 -4.52 -21.21
C PRO A 388 -0.92 -4.21 -21.07
N LYS A 389 -1.42 -3.30 -21.91
CA LYS A 389 -2.85 -2.98 -21.97
C LYS A 389 -3.70 -4.22 -22.30
N ASP A 390 -3.03 -5.31 -22.66
CA ASP A 390 -3.64 -6.57 -23.09
C ASP A 390 -3.48 -7.71 -22.06
N ALA A 391 -2.69 -7.57 -20.98
CA ALA A 391 -2.56 -8.61 -19.93
C ALA A 391 -3.50 -8.42 -18.71
N LEU A 392 -4.37 -7.40 -18.74
CA LEU A 392 -5.34 -7.11 -17.67
C LEU A 392 -6.78 -7.04 -18.20
N ARG A 393 -7.01 -7.58 -19.41
CA ARG A 393 -8.33 -7.79 -19.99
C ARG A 393 -8.55 -9.27 -20.29
N THR A 394 -8.55 -10.09 -19.25
CA THR A 394 -9.38 -11.32 -19.14
C THR A 394 -9.22 -11.87 -17.75
#